data_AF-A0A8S0PT95-F1
#
_entry.id   AF-A0A8S0PT95-F1
#
_cell.length_a   1.000
_cell.length_b   1.000
_cell.length_c   1.000
_cell.angle_alpha   90.00
_cell.angle_beta   90.00
_cell.angle_gamma   90.00
#
_symmetry.space_group_name_H-M   'P 1'
#
loop_
_entity.id
_entity.type
_entity.pdbx_description
1 polymer ?
#
loop_
_entity_poly.entity_id
_entity_poly.type
_entity_poly.pdbx_seq_one_letter_code
_entity_poly.pdbx_strand_id
1 'polypeptide(L)' 'MDVPVSPKEVNVPKTKKTYCKSTECKKHTLHKVTQYKKGKDSLAAQGKRRYGRKQSGYGGQFKPVFHKK' A
#
# COMPACT_ATOMS: atom_id res chain seq x y z
N MET A 1 -13.62 12.13 14.55
CA MET A 1 -13.01 12.23 15.89
C MET A 1 -12.31 10.92 16.15
N ASP A 2 -10.99 11.04 16.24
CA ASP A 2 -10.01 10.13 16.85
C ASP A 2 -9.79 8.68 16.38
N VAL A 3 -8.69 8.54 15.62
CA VAL A 3 -7.58 7.54 15.67
C VAL A 3 -7.88 6.03 15.57
N PRO A 4 -7.22 5.36 14.61
CA PRO A 4 -6.32 4.27 15.03
C PRO A 4 -4.98 4.33 14.28
N VAL A 5 -3.95 4.89 14.90
CA VAL A 5 -2.56 4.63 14.54
C VAL A 5 -2.09 3.42 15.32
N SER A 6 -2.12 2.28 14.63
CA SER A 6 -1.07 1.26 14.55
C SER A 6 -0.54 0.55 15.81
N PRO A 7 -0.42 -0.79 15.82
CA PRO A 7 0.47 -1.48 16.73
C PRO A 7 1.95 -1.40 16.25
N LYS A 8 2.73 -0.51 16.92
CA LYS A 8 4.13 -0.56 17.45
C LYS A 8 5.29 -1.04 16.51
N GLU A 9 6.53 -0.53 16.55
CA GLU A 9 7.50 -0.54 17.69
C GLU A 9 8.63 0.53 17.63
N VAL A 10 8.44 1.68 16.97
CA VAL A 10 9.43 2.79 17.04
C VAL A 10 8.74 4.15 17.13
N ASN A 11 9.27 5.05 17.98
CA ASN A 11 8.75 6.42 18.13
C ASN A 11 9.21 7.29 16.94
N VAL A 12 8.27 7.71 16.09
CA VAL A 12 8.52 8.55 14.91
C VAL A 12 7.73 9.86 15.05
N PRO A 13 8.35 11.03 14.78
CA PRO A 13 7.65 12.31 14.88
C PRO A 13 6.51 12.41 13.86
N LYS A 14 5.39 13.01 14.28
CA LYS A 14 4.20 13.23 13.42
C LYS A 14 4.45 14.24 12.29
N THR A 15 5.49 15.07 12.42
CA THR A 15 5.94 16.04 11.42
C THR A 15 7.45 15.92 11.21
N LYS A 16 7.91 16.06 9.96
CA LYS A 16 9.35 16.02 9.62
C LYS A 16 9.67 17.12 8.60
N LYS A 17 10.77 17.85 8.81
CA LYS A 17 11.30 18.80 7.83
C LYS A 17 12.13 18.03 6.79
N THR A 18 11.62 17.91 5.56
CA THR A 18 12.32 17.20 4.47
C THR A 18 12.24 17.99 3.17
N TYR A 19 13.11 17.65 2.22
CA TYR A 19 13.08 18.24 0.89
C TYR A 19 11.80 17.85 0.15
N CYS A 20 11.04 18.84 -0.31
CA CYS A 20 9.90 18.61 -1.18
C CYS A 20 10.36 18.61 -2.64
N LYS A 21 10.21 17.46 -3.32
CA LYS A 21 10.55 17.29 -4.74
C LYS A 21 9.56 17.95 -5.71
N SER A 22 8.44 18.48 -5.22
CA SER A 22 7.47 19.20 -6.06
C SER A 22 8.16 20.40 -6.72
N THR A 23 7.83 20.62 -8.00
CA THR A 23 8.37 21.72 -8.82
C THR A 23 8.12 23.10 -8.22
N GLU A 24 7.03 23.24 -7.47
CA GLU A 24 6.61 24.47 -6.79
C GLU A 24 7.33 24.70 -5.46
N CYS A 25 7.77 23.63 -4.80
CA CYS A 25 8.31 23.71 -3.46
C CYS A 25 9.83 23.82 -3.47
N LYS A 26 10.55 22.93 -4.18
CA LYS A 26 12.03 22.86 -4.32
C LYS A 26 12.85 23.24 -3.07
N LYS A 27 12.29 23.10 -1.87
CA LYS A 27 12.83 23.55 -0.58
C LYS A 27 12.43 22.60 0.53
N HIS A 28 13.08 22.73 1.68
CA HIS A 28 12.77 21.93 2.86
C HIS A 28 11.55 22.47 3.59
N THR A 29 10.45 21.70 3.54
CA THR A 29 9.17 22.06 4.16
C THR A 29 8.80 21.07 5.26
N LEU A 30 7.86 21.45 6.13
CA LEU A 30 7.29 20.56 7.14
C LEU A 30 6.27 19.63 6.48
N HIS A 31 6.47 18.32 6.62
CA HIS A 31 5.57 17.29 6.10
C HIS A 31 4.91 16.52 7.24
N LYS A 32 3.62 16.21 7.08
CA LYS A 32 2.90 15.30 7.97
C LYS A 32 3.31 13.87 7.65
N VAL A 33 3.78 13.14 8.66
CA VAL A 33 4.18 11.74 8.52
C VAL A 33 2.97 10.86 8.81
N THR A 34 2.66 9.96 7.88
CA THR A 34 1.62 8.93 8.03
C THR A 34 2.21 7.57 7.68
N GLN A 35 1.68 6.52 8.30
CA GLN A 35 2.06 5.16 7.94
C GLN A 35 1.34 4.76 6.65
N TYR A 36 2.10 4.24 5.69
CA TYR A 36 1.52 3.64 4.49
C TYR A 36 0.74 2.38 4.88
N LYS A 37 -0.47 2.25 4.33
CA LYS A 37 -1.25 1.02 4.35
C LYS A 37 -1.59 0.65 2.92
N LYS A 38 -1.47 -0.63 2.57
CA LYS A 38 -1.88 -1.13 1.25
C LYS A 38 -3.38 -0.87 1.06
N GLY A 39 -3.75 -0.26 -0.06
CA GLY A 39 -5.14 -0.08 -0.47
C GLY A 39 -5.81 -1.40 -0.88
N LYS A 40 -7.12 -1.37 -1.12
CA LYS A 40 -7.87 -2.50 -1.66
C LYS A 40 -7.40 -2.83 -3.08
N ASP A 41 -7.25 -4.12 -3.39
CA ASP A 41 -6.86 -4.56 -4.72
C ASP A 41 -7.97 -4.25 -5.75
N SER A 42 -7.60 -3.63 -6.88
CA SER A 42 -8.54 -3.30 -7.96
C SER A 42 -8.90 -4.53 -8.79
N LEU A 43 -10.19 -4.71 -9.08
CA LEU A 43 -10.71 -5.79 -9.93
C LEU A 43 -10.41 -5.59 -11.42
N ALA A 44 -10.30 -4.32 -11.85
CA ALA A 44 -10.06 -3.96 -13.24
C ALA A 44 -8.59 -4.16 -13.66
N ALA A 45 -7.69 -4.35 -12.70
CA ALA A 45 -6.28 -4.59 -12.95
C ALA A 45 -6.09 -5.80 -13.89
N GLN A 46 -5.24 -5.66 -14.91
CA GLN A 46 -5.01 -6.71 -15.92
C GLN A 46 -4.63 -8.06 -15.27
N GLY A 47 -3.79 -8.03 -14.23
CA GLY A 47 -3.40 -9.23 -13.49
C GLY A 47 -4.59 -9.95 -12.85
N LYS A 48 -5.51 -9.20 -12.23
CA LYS A 48 -6.70 -9.76 -11.60
C LYS A 48 -7.71 -10.28 -12.63
N ARG A 49 -7.93 -9.55 -13.73
CA ARG A 49 -8.78 -10.01 -14.86
C ARG A 49 -8.28 -11.31 -15.45
N ARG A 50 -6.97 -11.40 -15.72
CA ARG A 50 -6.32 -12.62 -16.20
C ARG A 50 -6.44 -13.77 -15.20
N TYR A 51 -6.22 -13.51 -13.91
CA TYR A 51 -6.35 -14.54 -12.86
C TYR A 51 -7.79 -15.08 -12.76
N GLY A 52 -8.80 -14.20 -12.80
CA GLY A 52 -10.20 -14.60 -12.81
C GLY A 52 -10.56 -15.49 -13.99
N ARG A 53 -10.13 -15.13 -15.21
CA ARG A 53 -10.30 -15.96 -16.42
C ARG A 53 -9.56 -17.29 -16.34
N LYS A 54 -8.37 -17.33 -15.71
CA LYS A 54 -7.62 -18.58 -15.54
C LYS A 54 -8.27 -19.49 -14.50
N GLN A 55 -8.94 -18.91 -13.50
CA GLN A 55 -9.58 -19.66 -12.41
C GLN A 55 -10.96 -20.21 -12.79
N SER A 56 -11.60 -19.70 -13.84
CA SER A 56 -12.91 -20.20 -14.27
C SER A 56 -12.82 -21.59 -14.90
N GLY A 57 -13.77 -22.46 -14.56
CA GLY A 57 -13.85 -23.84 -15.05
C GLY A 57 -13.42 -24.87 -14.02
N TYR A 58 -13.16 -26.09 -14.47
CA TYR A 58 -12.68 -27.19 -13.63
C TYR A 58 -11.15 -27.20 -13.59
N GLY A 59 -10.55 -27.81 -12.56
CA GLY A 59 -9.08 -27.90 -12.44
C GLY A 59 -8.47 -27.20 -11.22
N GLY A 60 -9.29 -26.71 -10.28
CA GLY A 60 -8.83 -26.24 -8.98
C GLY A 60 -7.96 -24.98 -9.06
N GLN A 61 -6.86 -24.96 -8.29
CA GLN A 61 -6.02 -23.77 -8.13
C GLN A 61 -4.90 -23.70 -9.18
N PHE A 62 -4.92 -22.68 -10.04
CA PHE A 62 -4.00 -22.56 -11.19
C PHE A 62 -2.73 -21.73 -10.96
N LYS A 63 -2.60 -21.07 -9.80
CA LYS A 63 -1.39 -20.33 -9.41
C LYS A 63 -0.94 -20.74 -8.01
N PRO A 64 0.36 -20.81 -7.75
CA PRO A 64 0.86 -21.19 -6.43
C PRO A 64 0.42 -20.15 -5.39
N VAL A 65 -0.07 -20.65 -4.26
CA VAL A 65 -0.26 -19.85 -3.04
C VAL A 65 1.04 -19.93 -2.25
N PHE A 66 1.53 -18.79 -1.77
CA PHE A 66 2.70 -18.76 -0.91
C PHE A 66 2.26 -19.14 0.51
N HIS A 67 2.77 -20.27 1.03
CA HIS A 67 2.32 -20.86 2.31
C HIS A 67 3.22 -20.50 3.49
N LYS A 68 4.48 -20.11 3.25
CA LYS A 68 5.39 -19.64 4.28
C LYS A 68 5.16 -18.15 4.53
N LYS A 69 5.54 -17.63 5.69
CA LYS A 69 5.35 -16.23 6.06
C LYS A 69 6.67 -15.50 6.08
#